data_AF-A0A5E6NS10-F1
#
_entry.id   AF-A0A5E6NS10-F1
#
_cell.length_a   1.000
_cell.length_b   1.000
_cell.length_c   1.000
_cell.angle_alpha   90.00
_cell.angle_beta   90.00
_cell.angle_gamma   90.00
#
_symmetry.space_group_name_H-M   'P 1'
#
loop_
_entity.id
_entity.type
_entity.pdbx_description
1 polymer ?
#
loop_
_entity_poly.entity_id
_entity_poly.type
_entity_poly.pdbx_seq_one_letter_code
_entity_poly.pdbx_strand_id
1 'polypeptide(L)' 'MMAHSLRQGKAEAIEVIVHGDQHHSDVVGKTIEEIGLPDSVVVASIVRGDEAIMASRTLMIEENDHVL' A
#
# COMPACT_ATOMS: atom_id res chain seq x y z
N MET A 1 -0.57 -1.34 11.58
CA MET A 1 -1.70 -0.68 10.92
C MET A 1 -2.03 0.60 11.70
N MET A 2 -1.93 1.75 11.04
CA MET A 2 -2.40 3.04 11.57
C MET A 2 -3.54 3.54 10.69
N ALA A 3 -4.53 4.22 11.25
CA ALA A 3 -5.68 4.73 10.49
C ALA A 3 -6.02 6.17 10.90
N HIS A 4 -6.46 6.98 9.93
CA HIS A 4 -6.84 8.37 10.11
C HIS A 4 -8.18 8.65 9.45
N SER A 5 -9.08 9.31 10.19
CA SER A 5 -10.38 9.71 9.66
C SER A 5 -10.25 10.91 8.72
N LEU A 6 -10.91 10.84 7.57
CA LEU A 6 -10.97 11.88 6.56
C LEU A 6 -12.42 12.28 6.28
N ARG A 7 -12.62 13.50 5.77
CA ARG A 7 -13.93 14.01 5.32
C ARG A 7 -15.04 13.79 6.37
N GLN A 8 -14.76 14.10 7.63
CA GLN A 8 -15.70 13.93 8.76
C GLN A 8 -16.18 12.47 8.93
N GLY A 9 -15.29 11.49 8.78
CA GLY A 9 -15.63 10.07 8.95
C GLY A 9 -16.26 9.40 7.73
N LYS A 10 -16.33 10.08 6.58
CA LYS A 10 -16.84 9.50 5.33
C LYS A 10 -15.77 8.73 4.55
N ALA A 11 -14.51 8.87 4.94
CA ALA A 11 -13.38 8.16 4.37
C ALA A 11 -12.33 7.94 5.45
N GLU A 12 -11.44 6.98 5.24
CA GLU A 12 -10.30 6.71 6.10
C GLU A 12 -9.06 6.56 5.23
N ALA A 13 -7.91 7.00 5.74
CA ALA A 13 -6.59 6.65 5.21
C ALA A 13 -5.94 5.66 6.18
N ILE A 14 -5.32 4.61 5.65
CA ILE A 14 -4.75 3.52 6.44
C ILE A 14 -3.32 3.30 5.96
N GLU A 15 -2.39 3.16 6.90
CA GLU A 15 -1.03 2.74 6.64
C GLU A 15 -0.88 1.24 6.95
N VAL A 16 -0.36 0.49 5.97
CA VAL A 16 -0.10 -0.95 6.05
C VAL A 16 1.37 -1.22 5.77
N ILE A 17 2.00 -2.05 6.60
CA ILE A 17 3.38 -2.50 6.40
C ILE A 17 3.35 -3.85 5.71
N VAL A 18 4.11 -3.97 4.63
CA VAL A 18 4.26 -5.22 3.89
C VAL A 18 5.26 -6.12 4.59
N HIS A 19 4.88 -7.38 4.82
CA HIS A 19 5.71 -8.37 5.50
C HIS A 19 5.94 -9.60 4.62
N GLY A 20 7.08 -10.26 4.83
CA GLY A 20 7.45 -11.51 4.17
C GLY A 20 8.15 -11.29 2.84
N ASP A 21 8.31 -12.38 2.09
CA ASP A 21 8.96 -12.39 0.79
C ASP A 21 7.99 -12.83 -0.32
N GLN A 22 8.47 -12.89 -1.55
CA GLN A 22 7.71 -13.36 -2.73
C GLN A 22 7.15 -14.80 -2.60
N HIS A 23 7.62 -15.59 -1.63
CA HIS A 23 7.18 -16.96 -1.42
C HIS A 23 6.12 -17.09 -0.31
N HIS A 24 6.08 -16.13 0.61
CA HIS A 24 5.23 -16.17 1.81
C HIS A 24 4.28 -14.97 1.94
N SER A 25 4.29 -14.04 0.98
CA SER A 25 3.44 -12.86 0.93
C SER A 25 2.61 -12.83 -0.35
N ASP A 26 1.33 -12.50 -0.22
CA ASP A 26 0.43 -12.39 -1.36
C ASP A 26 0.64 -11.13 -2.20
N VAL A 27 1.47 -10.19 -1.73
CA VAL A 27 1.65 -8.87 -2.37
C VAL A 27 3.10 -8.55 -2.74
N VAL A 28 4.10 -9.12 -2.06
CA VAL A 28 5.52 -8.85 -2.36
C VAL A 28 5.86 -9.34 -3.77
N GLY A 29 6.54 -8.50 -4.55
CA GLY A 29 6.92 -8.79 -5.92
C GLY A 29 5.79 -8.62 -6.95
N LYS A 30 4.61 -8.15 -6.53
CA LYS A 30 3.52 -7.75 -7.43
C LYS A 30 3.51 -6.25 -7.61
N THR A 31 3.05 -5.81 -8.77
CA THR A 31 2.71 -4.41 -9.01
C THR A 31 1.39 -4.04 -8.34
N ILE A 32 1.17 -2.75 -8.07
CA ILE A 32 -0.08 -2.28 -7.44
C ILE A 32 -1.33 -2.75 -8.21
N GLU A 33 -1.29 -2.77 -9.55
CA GLU A 33 -2.46 -3.19 -10.33
C GLU A 33 -2.74 -4.70 -10.34
N GLU A 34 -1.76 -5.51 -9.95
CA GLU A 34 -1.93 -6.95 -9.77
C GLU A 34 -2.51 -7.31 -8.39
N ILE A 35 -2.59 -6.33 -7.48
CA ILE A 35 -3.20 -6.48 -6.16
C ILE A 35 -4.70 -6.29 -6.29
N GLY A 36 -5.46 -7.28 -5.83
CA GLY A 36 -6.93 -7.25 -5.79
C GLY A 36 -7.47 -6.31 -4.71
N LEU A 37 -7.22 -5.01 -4.85
CA LEU A 37 -7.76 -3.99 -3.95
C LEU A 37 -9.29 -3.92 -4.08
N PRO A 38 -10.03 -3.68 -2.98
CA PRO A 38 -11.46 -3.39 -3.06
C PRO A 38 -11.74 -2.16 -3.94
N ASP A 39 -12.89 -2.15 -4.62
CA ASP A 39 -13.23 -1.12 -5.63
C ASP A 39 -13.12 0.34 -5.17
N SER A 40 -13.31 0.62 -3.87
CA SER A 40 -13.24 1.97 -3.30
C SER A 40 -11.91 2.30 -2.62
N VAL A 41 -10.92 1.41 -2.72
CA VAL A 41 -9.59 1.58 -2.12
C VAL A 41 -8.59 1.96 -3.19
N VAL A 42 -7.74 2.93 -2.87
CA VAL A 42 -6.66 3.40 -3.73
C VAL A 42 -5.39 3.48 -2.89
N VAL A 43 -4.27 3.03 -3.45
CA VAL A 43 -2.95 3.29 -2.87
C VAL A 43 -2.51 4.67 -3.31
N ALA A 44 -2.28 5.57 -2.36
CA ALA A 44 -1.85 6.94 -2.63
C ALA A 44 -0.33 7.03 -2.82
N SER A 45 0.42 6.31 -1.99
CA SER A 45 1.88 6.33 -1.99
C SER A 45 2.46 5.13 -1.26
N ILE A 46 3.75 4.89 -1.50
CA ILE A 46 4.55 3.95 -0.72
C ILE A 46 5.70 4.72 -0.08
N VAL A 47 5.93 4.51 1.21
CA VAL A 47 7.16 4.94 1.87
C VAL A 47 8.09 3.74 1.97
N ARG A 48 9.28 3.87 1.39
CA ARG A 48 10.32 2.84 1.38
C ARG A 48 11.60 3.41 1.99
N GLY A 49 11.90 2.99 3.21
CA GLY A 49 12.94 3.65 4.02
C GLY A 49 12.59 5.12 4.25
N ASP A 50 13.43 6.03 3.75
CA ASP A 50 13.25 7.48 3.88
C ASP A 50 12.63 8.13 2.61
N GLU A 51 12.25 7.34 1.61
CA GLU A 51 11.72 7.84 0.34
C GLU A 51 10.20 7.67 0.25
N ALA A 52 9.50 8.74 -0.15
CA ALA A 52 8.08 8.69 -0.48
C ALA A 52 7.89 8.61 -2.00
N ILE A 53 7.31 7.50 -2.45
CA ILE A 53 7.11 7.18 -3.86
C ILE A 53 5.62 7.33 -4.18
N MET A 54 5.31 8.16 -5.18
CA MET A 54 3.94 8.31 -5.68
C MET A 54 3.47 7.00 -6.30
N ALA A 55 2.29 6.54 -5.90
CA ALA A 55 1.75 5.29 -6.39
C ALA A 55 1.50 5.36 -7.90
N SER A 56 1.88 4.29 -8.58
CA SER A 56 1.55 4.06 -9.98
C SER A 56 1.18 2.60 -10.18
N ARG A 57 0.40 2.31 -11.23
CA ARG A 57 -0.09 0.95 -11.51
C ARG A 57 1.04 -0.09 -11.57
N THR A 58 2.18 0.31 -12.12
CA THR A 58 3.36 -0.53 -12.36
C THR A 58 4.37 -0.50 -11.22
N LEU A 59 4.11 0.23 -10.13
CA LEU A 59 5.01 0.26 -8.98
C LEU A 59 4.99 -1.10 -8.29
N MET A 60 6.16 -1.73 -8.16
CA MET A 60 6.31 -3.03 -7.53
C MET A 60 6.42 -2.90 -6.01
N ILE A 61 5.65 -3.72 -5.29
CA ILE A 61 5.66 -3.80 -3.83
C ILE A 61 6.87 -4.62 -3.36
N GLU A 62 7.55 -4.12 -2.34
CA GLU A 62 8.68 -4.77 -1.66
C GLU A 62 8.38 -5.01 -0.18
N GLU A 63 9.18 -5.88 0.44
CA GLU A 63 9.10 -6.11 1.88
C GLU A 63 9.44 -4.82 2.65
N ASN A 64 8.70 -4.57 3.73
CA ASN A 64 8.77 -3.37 4.57
C ASN A 64 8.31 -2.08 3.88
N ASP A 65 7.66 -2.17 2.72
CA ASP A 65 6.93 -1.03 2.17
C ASP A 65 5.82 -0.60 3.13
N HIS A 66 5.75 0.70 3.39
CA HIS A 66 4.67 1.35 4.10
C HIS A 66 3.68 1.90 3.06
N VAL A 67 2.59 1.18 2.84
CA VAL A 67 1.57 1.48 1.85
C VAL A 67 0.49 2.36 2.49
N LEU A 68 0.22 3.52 1.87
CA LEU A 68 -0.74 4.54 2.31
C LEU A 68 -1.96 4.64 1.40
#